data_AF-A0A966DPW1-F1
#
_entry.id   AF-A0A966DPW1-F1
#
_cell.length_a   1.000
_cell.length_b   1.000
_cell.length_c   1.000
_cell.angle_alpha   90.00
_cell.angle_beta   90.00
_cell.angle_gamma   90.00
#
_symmetry.space_group_name_H-M   'P 1'
#
loop_
_entity.id
_entity.type
_entity.pdbx_description
1 polymer ?
#
loop_
_entity_poly.entity_id
_entity_poly.type
_entity_poly.pdbx_seq_one_letter_code
_entity_poly.pdbx_strand_id
1 'polypeptide(L)'
;EGDKAIFQTTWLAGGNLTRWDMIHYEVQLIGGVVLHQGKIAEMATGEGKTLVATLPVYLNALSGDGVHIVTVNDYLAKRDSEWMGMIYQFHGLSVDCIDKHQPNSEARRKAYNSDITFGTNNEFGFDYLRDNMTGDPNELVQRKHNFAIVDEVDSVLIDDARTPLIISGPTPKGEQQEFDQYKPIVEKLYNNQKTLVTKLLAESKQILTNNPTSEQEKKGGELLLRAYRGLPKNKALIKFLSEPGIRTLLQKTENFYLAEQGKHMHIIDEDLYFVIDEKANSIDPTEKGIELMNTMVNDEAFYYIPDVGAEIAILEKSDLSEEDRNQKKNELLNEFALKSERVHTVNQLLKAYTLFEKDVEYVIIENKIKIVDEQTGRIMEGRRYSDGLHQAIEAKENVKVEAATQTYATITLQNYFRMYSKLSGMTGTAETEAGEFWDIYKLDVVVIPTNRPIARDDREDLVYKTKREKFNAVIDEIENLVKQKRPVLVGTTSVETSELLSRMLQRKQIDHNVLNAKLHAREADIVRDAGQPGVVTI
;
A
#
# COMPACT_ATOMS: atom_id res chain seq x y z
N GLU A 1 -1.70 -14.59 -50.08
CA GLU A 1 -2.44 -15.09 -51.26
C GLU A 1 -1.45 -15.72 -52.21
N GLY A 2 -1.40 -17.06 -52.28
CA GLY A 2 -0.26 -17.78 -52.85
C GLY A 2 1.05 -17.39 -52.16
N ASP A 3 2.11 -17.16 -52.94
CA ASP A 3 3.44 -16.74 -52.45
C ASP A 3 3.54 -15.24 -52.11
N LYS A 4 2.43 -14.49 -52.23
CA LYS A 4 2.39 -13.06 -51.91
C LYS A 4 1.81 -12.85 -50.54
N ALA A 5 2.59 -12.22 -49.65
CA ALA A 5 2.08 -11.72 -48.38
C ALA A 5 1.32 -10.40 -48.63
N ILE A 6 0.02 -10.41 -48.36
CA ILE A 6 -0.84 -9.22 -48.50
C ILE A 6 -1.11 -8.72 -47.09
N PHE A 7 -0.63 -7.51 -46.78
CA PHE A 7 -0.82 -6.89 -45.48
C PHE A 7 -1.60 -5.59 -45.64
N GLN A 8 -2.54 -5.37 -44.71
CA GLN A 8 -3.21 -4.09 -44.60
C GLN A 8 -2.26 -3.09 -43.97
N THR A 9 -2.07 -1.94 -44.62
CA THR A 9 -1.30 -0.82 -44.07
C THR A 9 -2.10 0.00 -43.07
N THR A 10 -3.36 -0.37 -42.84
CA THR A 10 -4.28 0.27 -41.90
C THR A 10 -5.05 -0.79 -41.11
N TRP A 11 -5.12 -0.67 -39.79
CA TRP A 11 -5.84 -1.59 -38.88
C TRP A 11 -6.37 -0.85 -37.64
N LEU A 12 -7.19 -1.53 -36.84
CA LEU A 12 -7.63 -1.00 -35.55
C LEU A 12 -6.60 -1.34 -34.47
N ALA A 13 -6.15 -0.33 -33.73
CA ALA A 13 -5.28 -0.50 -32.56
C ALA A 13 -5.81 0.36 -31.41
N GLY A 14 -6.09 -0.26 -30.25
CA GLY A 14 -6.63 0.44 -29.08
C GLY A 14 -7.94 1.18 -29.36
N GLY A 15 -8.75 0.67 -30.30
CA GLY A 15 -10.02 1.27 -30.74
C GLY A 15 -9.91 2.30 -31.86
N ASN A 16 -8.70 2.68 -32.30
CA ASN A 16 -8.48 3.71 -33.32
C ASN A 16 -7.96 3.12 -34.63
N LEU A 17 -8.48 3.62 -35.76
CA LEU A 17 -7.98 3.24 -37.08
C LEU A 17 -6.61 3.87 -37.30
N THR A 18 -5.58 3.04 -37.33
CA THR A 18 -4.18 3.43 -37.40
C THR A 18 -3.59 3.00 -38.73
N ARG A 19 -2.82 3.89 -39.37
CA ARG A 19 -2.08 3.60 -40.59
C ARG A 19 -0.59 3.50 -40.25
N TRP A 20 0.11 2.53 -40.84
CA TRP A 20 1.57 2.49 -40.77
C TRP A 20 2.19 3.53 -41.70
N ASP A 21 2.82 4.55 -41.13
CA ASP A 21 3.47 5.64 -41.86
C ASP A 21 4.78 6.12 -41.20
N MET A 22 5.37 5.28 -40.35
CA MET A 22 6.56 5.61 -39.55
C MET A 22 7.82 4.92 -40.09
N ILE A 23 8.96 5.62 -39.98
CA ILE A 23 10.32 5.11 -40.24
C ILE A 23 11.17 5.47 -39.01
N HIS A 24 11.98 4.54 -38.53
CA HIS A 24 12.87 4.79 -37.40
C HIS A 24 13.86 5.92 -37.71
N TYR A 25 13.94 6.91 -36.82
CA TYR A 25 14.99 7.93 -36.83
C TYR A 25 16.31 7.36 -36.30
N GLU A 26 17.44 8.03 -36.61
CA GLU A 26 18.77 7.60 -36.17
C GLU A 26 18.86 7.48 -34.64
N VAL A 27 18.31 8.45 -33.90
CA VAL A 27 18.28 8.43 -32.43
C VAL A 27 17.48 7.24 -31.89
N GLN A 28 16.45 6.79 -32.61
CA GLN A 28 15.67 5.62 -32.24
C GLN A 28 16.45 4.32 -32.45
N LEU A 29 17.32 4.26 -33.47
CA LEU A 29 18.23 3.13 -33.65
C LEU A 29 19.24 3.04 -32.49
N ILE A 30 19.76 4.18 -32.02
CA ILE A 30 20.63 4.23 -30.84
C ILE A 30 19.89 3.70 -29.62
N GLY A 31 18.66 4.19 -29.38
CA GLY A 31 17.81 3.69 -28.30
C GLY A 31 17.58 2.18 -28.38
N GLY A 32 17.32 1.64 -29.57
CA GLY A 32 17.14 0.20 -29.79
C GLY A 32 18.38 -0.63 -29.45
N VAL A 33 19.58 -0.12 -29.78
CA VAL A 33 20.86 -0.75 -29.39
C VAL A 33 21.04 -0.75 -27.88
N VAL A 34 20.77 0.37 -27.21
CA VAL A 34 20.86 0.50 -25.74
C VAL A 34 19.93 -0.50 -25.05
N LEU A 35 18.68 -0.60 -25.48
CA LEU A 35 17.73 -1.57 -24.94
C LEU A 35 18.20 -3.02 -25.14
N HIS A 36 18.71 -3.36 -26.33
CA HIS A 36 19.22 -4.72 -26.59
C HIS A 36 20.43 -5.10 -25.70
N GLN A 37 21.25 -4.12 -25.32
CA GLN A 37 22.39 -4.28 -24.41
C GLN A 37 21.98 -4.51 -22.95
N GLY A 38 20.68 -4.44 -22.61
CA GLY A 38 20.21 -4.60 -21.24
C GLY A 38 20.42 -3.34 -20.40
N LYS A 39 20.16 -2.17 -20.99
CA LYS A 39 20.31 -0.85 -20.35
C LYS A 39 19.00 -0.07 -20.38
N ILE A 40 18.98 1.07 -19.70
CA ILE A 40 17.89 2.03 -19.75
C ILE A 40 18.18 3.08 -20.83
N ALA A 41 17.26 3.22 -21.78
CA ALA A 41 17.29 4.29 -22.78
C ALA A 41 16.41 5.45 -22.29
N GLU A 42 17.05 6.56 -21.90
CA GLU A 42 16.31 7.79 -21.59
C GLU A 42 16.03 8.56 -22.88
N MET A 43 14.74 8.70 -23.21
CA MET A 43 14.26 9.36 -24.41
C MET A 43 13.10 10.29 -24.06
N ALA A 44 13.23 11.56 -24.46
CA ALA A 44 12.20 12.56 -24.21
C ALA A 44 10.83 12.15 -24.78
N THR A 45 9.75 12.61 -24.13
CA THR A 45 8.38 12.35 -24.57
C THR A 45 8.19 12.82 -26.02
N GLY A 46 7.63 11.94 -26.86
CA GLY A 46 7.43 12.20 -28.29
C GLY A 46 8.57 11.71 -29.20
N GLU A 47 9.71 11.25 -28.67
CA GLU A 47 10.79 10.64 -29.45
C GLU A 47 10.45 9.21 -29.95
N GLY A 48 9.27 8.68 -29.60
CA GLY A 48 8.76 7.41 -30.14
C GLY A 48 9.23 6.15 -29.39
N LYS A 49 9.25 6.17 -28.05
CA LYS A 49 9.62 5.03 -27.17
C LYS A 49 8.99 3.69 -27.62
N THR A 50 7.67 3.69 -27.87
CA THR A 50 6.94 2.49 -28.33
C THR A 50 7.50 1.91 -29.63
N LEU A 51 7.89 2.76 -30.58
CA LEU A 51 8.48 2.34 -31.85
C LEU A 51 9.94 1.90 -31.67
N VAL A 52 10.71 2.54 -30.79
CA VAL A 52 12.09 2.15 -30.47
C VAL A 52 12.14 0.72 -29.94
N ALA A 53 11.19 0.35 -29.07
CA ALA A 53 11.11 -0.99 -28.49
C ALA A 53 11.00 -2.11 -29.54
N THR A 54 10.48 -1.84 -30.74
CA THR A 54 10.31 -2.87 -31.77
C THR A 54 11.62 -3.49 -32.23
N LEU A 55 12.71 -2.73 -32.22
CA LEU A 55 14.03 -3.18 -32.65
C LEU A 55 14.61 -4.28 -31.74
N PRO A 56 14.83 -4.04 -30.43
CA PRO A 56 15.34 -5.06 -29.52
C PRO A 56 14.34 -6.19 -29.30
N VAL A 57 13.03 -5.93 -29.33
CA VAL A 57 12.00 -6.96 -29.17
C VAL A 57 12.10 -7.96 -30.31
N TYR A 58 12.09 -7.49 -31.56
CA TYR A 58 12.20 -8.36 -32.73
C TYR A 58 13.46 -9.22 -32.64
N LEU A 59 14.62 -8.59 -32.40
CA LEU A 59 15.91 -9.29 -32.34
C LEU A 59 15.96 -10.37 -31.26
N ASN A 60 15.51 -10.07 -30.04
CA ASN A 60 15.55 -11.04 -28.93
C ASN A 60 14.43 -12.09 -29.02
N ALA A 61 13.32 -11.81 -29.71
CA ALA A 61 12.25 -12.78 -29.95
C ALA A 61 12.69 -13.92 -30.90
N LEU A 62 13.70 -13.69 -31.76
CA LEU A 62 14.23 -14.72 -32.66
C LEU A 62 14.80 -15.96 -31.95
N SER A 63 15.08 -15.90 -30.65
CA SER A 63 15.55 -17.08 -29.91
C SER A 63 14.43 -18.08 -29.61
N GLY A 64 13.16 -17.67 -29.67
CA GLY A 64 12.00 -18.49 -29.29
C GLY A 64 11.79 -18.63 -27.76
N ASP A 65 12.73 -18.15 -26.94
CA ASP A 65 12.56 -18.07 -25.49
C ASP A 65 11.62 -16.92 -25.07
N GLY A 66 11.37 -16.04 -26.03
CA GLY A 66 10.45 -14.92 -26.09
C GLY A 66 10.67 -13.77 -25.11
N VAL A 67 9.83 -12.75 -25.25
CA VAL A 67 10.08 -11.39 -24.77
C VAL A 67 8.86 -10.82 -24.08
N HIS A 68 9.04 -10.27 -22.89
CA HIS A 68 7.99 -9.58 -22.14
C HIS A 68 8.13 -8.06 -22.29
N ILE A 69 7.05 -7.39 -22.68
CA ILE A 69 6.96 -5.92 -22.71
C ILE A 69 6.03 -5.49 -21.59
N VAL A 70 6.58 -4.78 -20.62
CA VAL A 70 5.87 -4.34 -19.43
C VAL A 70 5.47 -2.88 -19.59
N THR A 71 4.20 -2.58 -19.35
CA THR A 71 3.66 -1.22 -19.37
C THR A 71 3.02 -0.89 -18.03
N VAL A 72 2.75 0.40 -17.79
CA VAL A 72 2.17 0.90 -16.54
C VAL A 72 0.67 0.58 -16.36
N ASN A 73 -0.07 0.30 -17.44
CA ASN A 73 -1.49 -0.03 -17.35
C ASN A 73 -1.97 -0.93 -18.50
N ASP A 74 -3.11 -1.57 -18.29
CA ASP A 74 -3.67 -2.58 -19.20
C ASP A 74 -4.09 -1.99 -20.55
N TYR A 75 -4.54 -0.74 -20.57
CA TYR A 75 -4.89 -0.04 -21.81
C TYR A 75 -3.67 0.13 -22.72
N LEU A 76 -2.54 0.57 -22.18
CA LEU A 76 -1.28 0.70 -22.93
C LEU A 76 -0.78 -0.67 -23.40
N ALA A 77 -0.79 -1.68 -22.54
CA ALA A 77 -0.43 -3.05 -22.93
C ALA A 77 -1.26 -3.55 -24.12
N LYS A 78 -2.59 -3.37 -24.06
CA LYS A 78 -3.50 -3.80 -25.14
C LYS A 78 -3.28 -2.98 -26.41
N ARG A 79 -3.23 -1.65 -26.30
CA ARG A 79 -3.02 -0.73 -27.42
C ARG A 79 -1.71 -1.04 -28.13
N ASP A 80 -0.61 -1.14 -27.40
CA ASP A 80 0.72 -1.29 -27.99
C ASP A 80 0.93 -2.70 -28.54
N SER A 81 0.31 -3.72 -27.94
CA SER A 81 0.25 -5.07 -28.52
C SER A 81 -0.45 -5.12 -29.88
N GLU A 82 -1.47 -4.27 -30.09
CA GLU A 82 -2.22 -4.22 -31.34
C GLU A 82 -1.55 -3.29 -32.36
N TRP A 83 -0.96 -2.20 -31.87
CA TRP A 83 -0.30 -1.22 -32.70
C TRP A 83 1.04 -1.74 -33.22
N MET A 84 1.96 -2.15 -32.33
CA MET A 84 3.24 -2.73 -32.75
C MET A 84 3.13 -4.21 -33.09
N GLY A 85 2.06 -4.91 -32.68
CA GLY A 85 1.83 -6.32 -33.02
C GLY A 85 1.92 -6.61 -34.51
N MET A 86 1.38 -5.70 -35.32
CA MET A 86 1.36 -5.86 -36.78
C MET A 86 2.77 -5.92 -37.39
N ILE A 87 3.75 -5.14 -36.90
CA ILE A 87 5.12 -5.22 -37.44
C ILE A 87 5.77 -6.55 -37.07
N TYR A 88 5.52 -7.08 -35.88
CA TYR A 88 6.07 -8.37 -35.47
C TYR A 88 5.43 -9.53 -36.25
N GLN A 89 4.10 -9.52 -36.39
CA GLN A 89 3.33 -10.52 -37.14
C GLN A 89 3.67 -10.48 -38.63
N PHE A 90 3.94 -9.30 -39.19
CA PHE A 90 4.44 -9.14 -40.55
C PHE A 90 5.75 -9.93 -40.76
N HIS A 91 6.62 -9.95 -39.75
CA HIS A 91 7.87 -10.71 -39.77
C HIS A 91 7.73 -12.15 -39.26
N GLY A 92 6.49 -12.65 -39.09
CA GLY A 92 6.20 -14.04 -38.73
C GLY A 92 6.25 -14.35 -37.22
N LEU A 93 6.36 -13.35 -36.35
CA LEU A 93 6.34 -13.54 -34.90
C LEU A 93 4.91 -13.51 -34.34
N SER A 94 4.64 -14.34 -33.35
CA SER A 94 3.42 -14.35 -32.58
C SER A 94 3.45 -13.30 -31.46
N VAL A 95 2.33 -12.61 -31.25
CA VAL A 95 2.19 -11.53 -30.28
C VAL A 95 0.86 -11.68 -29.57
N ASP A 96 0.87 -11.56 -28.24
CA ASP A 96 -0.36 -11.49 -27.46
C ASP A 96 -0.18 -10.59 -26.22
N CYS A 97 -1.29 -10.27 -25.55
CA CYS A 97 -1.34 -9.44 -24.36
C CYS A 97 -2.07 -10.18 -23.24
N ILE A 98 -1.39 -10.38 -22.11
CA ILE A 98 -1.93 -11.18 -21.01
C ILE A 98 -3.15 -10.53 -20.35
N ASP A 99 -3.22 -9.19 -20.33
CA ASP A 99 -4.35 -8.43 -19.79
C ASP A 99 -5.66 -8.61 -20.59
N LYS A 100 -5.64 -9.31 -21.74
CA LYS A 100 -6.85 -9.71 -22.48
C LYS A 100 -7.47 -11.00 -21.95
N HIS A 101 -6.73 -11.76 -21.15
CA HIS A 101 -7.08 -13.13 -20.78
C HIS A 101 -7.24 -13.28 -19.28
N GLN A 102 -8.18 -14.12 -18.86
CA GLN A 102 -8.38 -14.43 -17.45
C GLN A 102 -7.13 -15.11 -16.85
N PRO A 103 -6.71 -14.77 -15.62
CA PRO A 103 -5.61 -15.47 -14.95
C PRO A 103 -5.80 -16.99 -14.87
N ASN A 104 -4.71 -17.75 -14.90
CA ASN A 104 -4.67 -19.22 -14.86
C ASN A 104 -5.50 -19.94 -15.95
N SER A 105 -5.89 -19.25 -17.02
CA SER A 105 -6.62 -19.85 -18.13
C SER A 105 -5.69 -20.43 -19.21
N GLU A 106 -6.22 -21.34 -20.03
CA GLU A 106 -5.50 -21.84 -21.21
C GLU A 106 -5.13 -20.70 -22.19
N ALA A 107 -5.99 -19.68 -22.31
CA ALA A 107 -5.71 -18.51 -23.13
C ALA A 107 -4.52 -17.70 -22.59
N ARG A 108 -4.42 -17.54 -21.26
CA ARG A 108 -3.28 -16.90 -20.59
C ARG A 108 -1.97 -17.63 -20.89
N ARG A 109 -1.98 -18.96 -20.82
CA ARG A 109 -0.83 -19.81 -21.18
C ARG A 109 -0.44 -19.67 -22.64
N LYS A 110 -1.41 -19.60 -23.56
CA LYS A 110 -1.16 -19.34 -24.99
C LYS A 110 -0.51 -17.96 -25.22
N ALA A 111 -0.92 -16.95 -24.45
CA ALA A 111 -0.32 -15.62 -24.53
C ALA A 111 1.17 -15.61 -24.12
N TYR A 112 1.53 -16.32 -23.05
CA TYR A 112 2.94 -16.49 -22.65
C TYR A 112 3.77 -17.35 -23.62
N ASN A 113 3.12 -18.27 -24.33
CA ASN A 113 3.75 -19.09 -25.36
C ASN A 113 3.97 -18.34 -26.69
N SER A 114 3.49 -17.11 -26.82
CA SER A 114 3.80 -16.27 -27.98
C SER A 114 5.26 -15.83 -27.94
N ASP A 115 5.83 -15.44 -29.08
CA ASP A 115 7.21 -14.93 -29.17
C ASP A 115 7.34 -13.63 -28.37
N ILE A 116 6.29 -12.81 -28.36
CA ILE A 116 6.22 -11.52 -27.67
C ILE A 116 4.94 -11.46 -26.83
N THR A 117 5.09 -11.11 -25.56
CA THR A 117 3.99 -11.03 -24.60
C THR A 117 3.96 -9.63 -23.98
N PHE A 118 2.88 -8.88 -24.22
CA PHE A 118 2.63 -7.60 -23.56
C PHE A 118 1.89 -7.82 -22.25
N GLY A 119 2.15 -6.97 -21.26
CA GLY A 119 1.35 -6.95 -20.05
C GLY A 119 1.70 -5.84 -19.06
N THR A 120 1.01 -5.82 -17.93
CA THR A 120 1.35 -4.96 -16.78
C THR A 120 2.29 -5.66 -15.79
N ASN A 121 3.07 -4.87 -15.05
CA ASN A 121 3.96 -5.36 -13.99
C ASN A 121 3.23 -6.24 -12.97
N ASN A 122 2.03 -5.82 -12.56
CA ASN A 122 1.18 -6.55 -11.62
C ASN A 122 0.75 -7.90 -12.17
N GLU A 123 0.27 -7.96 -13.42
CA GLU A 123 -0.20 -9.20 -14.02
C GLU A 123 0.91 -10.23 -14.19
N PHE A 124 2.10 -9.81 -14.62
CA PHE A 124 3.29 -10.66 -14.69
C PHE A 124 3.71 -11.18 -13.31
N GLY A 125 3.79 -10.30 -12.30
CA GLY A 125 4.22 -10.70 -10.97
C GLY A 125 3.20 -11.58 -10.24
N PHE A 126 1.90 -11.34 -10.41
CA PHE A 126 0.86 -12.20 -9.82
C PHE A 126 0.76 -13.56 -10.52
N ASP A 127 0.96 -13.65 -11.83
CA ASP A 127 1.05 -14.94 -12.51
C ASP A 127 2.24 -15.75 -11.98
N TYR A 128 3.39 -15.11 -11.76
CA TYR A 128 4.52 -15.77 -11.12
C TYR A 128 4.18 -16.29 -9.72
N LEU A 129 3.54 -15.49 -8.88
CA LEU A 129 3.12 -15.93 -7.54
C LEU A 129 2.13 -17.12 -7.62
N ARG A 130 1.16 -17.07 -8.54
CA ARG A 130 0.19 -18.16 -8.76
C ARG A 130 0.86 -19.44 -9.24
N ASP A 131 1.79 -19.34 -10.19
CA ASP A 131 2.55 -20.49 -10.71
C ASP A 131 3.35 -21.19 -9.61
N ASN A 132 3.90 -20.45 -8.64
CA ASN A 132 4.62 -21.01 -7.50
C ASN A 132 3.72 -21.57 -6.39
N MET A 133 2.40 -21.37 -6.47
CA MET A 133 1.42 -21.93 -5.55
C MET A 133 0.73 -23.19 -6.10
N THR A 134 0.87 -23.45 -7.40
CA THR A 134 0.20 -24.56 -8.09
C THR A 134 0.95 -25.88 -7.85
N GLY A 135 0.21 -26.96 -7.61
CA GLY A 135 0.77 -28.31 -7.43
C GLY A 135 0.88 -29.13 -8.72
N ASP A 136 0.17 -28.71 -9.78
CA ASP A 136 0.14 -29.38 -11.09
C ASP A 136 0.95 -28.60 -12.14
N PRO A 137 2.02 -29.16 -12.71
CA PRO A 137 2.78 -28.51 -13.78
C PRO A 137 1.95 -28.06 -14.99
N ASN A 138 0.80 -28.68 -15.24
CA ASN A 138 -0.08 -28.32 -16.34
C ASN A 138 -0.88 -27.03 -16.08
N GLU A 139 -0.90 -26.53 -14.85
CA GLU A 139 -1.58 -25.28 -14.49
C GLU A 139 -0.70 -24.06 -14.71
N LEU A 140 0.63 -24.23 -14.74
CA LEU A 140 1.60 -23.16 -14.96
C LEU A 140 1.28 -22.36 -16.22
N VAL A 141 1.28 -21.03 -16.13
CA VAL A 141 1.02 -20.15 -17.27
C VAL A 141 2.30 -19.54 -17.85
N GLN A 142 3.29 -19.23 -17.01
CA GLN A 142 4.54 -18.62 -17.45
C GLN A 142 5.55 -19.66 -17.96
N ARG A 143 6.45 -19.18 -18.81
CA ARG A 143 7.72 -19.85 -19.15
C ARG A 143 8.88 -19.20 -18.39
N LYS A 144 10.08 -19.71 -18.62
CA LYS A 144 11.30 -19.15 -18.02
C LYS A 144 11.51 -17.68 -18.42
N HIS A 145 11.87 -16.83 -17.45
CA HIS A 145 12.11 -15.41 -17.64
C HIS A 145 13.37 -15.14 -18.50
N ASN A 146 13.15 -14.81 -19.78
CA ASN A 146 14.22 -14.58 -20.75
C ASN A 146 14.60 -13.09 -20.85
N PHE A 147 13.79 -12.27 -21.52
CA PHE A 147 14.04 -10.86 -21.74
C PHE A 147 12.82 -10.01 -21.40
N ALA A 148 13.01 -8.95 -20.61
CA ALA A 148 12.00 -7.94 -20.33
C ALA A 148 12.43 -6.55 -20.78
N ILE A 149 11.51 -5.80 -21.38
CA ILE A 149 11.60 -4.36 -21.57
C ILE A 149 10.51 -3.70 -20.74
N VAL A 150 10.90 -2.80 -19.85
CA VAL A 150 9.97 -2.05 -19.00
C VAL A 150 9.79 -0.64 -19.58
N ASP A 151 8.58 -0.32 -20.01
CA ASP A 151 8.18 1.03 -20.37
C ASP A 151 7.85 1.84 -19.12
N GLU A 152 8.21 3.13 -19.12
CA GLU A 152 8.25 4.01 -17.95
C GLU A 152 8.92 3.34 -16.74
N VAL A 153 10.19 2.94 -16.96
CA VAL A 153 10.98 2.14 -16.02
C VAL A 153 11.15 2.78 -14.63
N ASP A 154 11.16 4.10 -14.54
CA ASP A 154 11.15 4.87 -13.29
C ASP A 154 9.85 4.63 -12.51
N SER A 155 8.71 4.74 -13.18
CA SER A 155 7.41 4.47 -12.55
C SER A 155 7.30 3.03 -12.04
N VAL A 156 7.77 2.06 -12.83
CA VAL A 156 7.58 0.63 -12.51
C VAL A 156 8.63 0.08 -11.54
N LEU A 157 9.91 0.42 -11.71
CA LEU A 157 11.01 -0.16 -10.93
C LEU A 157 11.44 0.69 -9.73
N ILE A 158 10.99 1.94 -9.63
CA ILE A 158 11.26 2.82 -8.48
C ILE A 158 9.98 3.08 -7.71
N ASP A 159 8.95 3.66 -8.35
CA ASP A 159 7.73 4.08 -7.64
C ASP A 159 6.85 2.91 -7.21
N ASP A 160 6.45 2.03 -8.14
CA ASP A 160 5.63 0.85 -7.85
C ASP A 160 6.38 -0.21 -7.04
N ALA A 161 7.71 -0.25 -7.17
CA ALA A 161 8.56 -1.25 -6.53
C ALA A 161 8.59 -1.16 -5.00
N ARG A 162 8.08 -0.06 -4.41
CA ARG A 162 7.99 0.16 -2.96
C ARG A 162 6.97 -0.76 -2.28
N THR A 163 5.99 -1.25 -3.02
CA THR A 163 4.94 -2.14 -2.51
C THR A 163 5.12 -3.56 -3.03
N PRO A 164 5.27 -4.58 -2.16
CA PRO A 164 5.35 -5.97 -2.60
C PRO A 164 4.01 -6.44 -3.17
N LEU A 165 4.07 -7.39 -4.10
CA LEU A 165 2.92 -8.14 -4.56
C LEU A 165 2.64 -9.27 -3.57
N ILE A 166 1.39 -9.36 -3.11
CA ILE A 166 0.98 -10.29 -2.06
C ILE A 166 -0.28 -11.02 -2.47
N ILE A 167 -0.24 -12.35 -2.47
CA ILE A 167 -1.45 -13.18 -2.50
C ILE A 167 -1.79 -13.56 -1.07
N SER A 168 -2.97 -13.13 -0.61
CA SER A 168 -3.52 -13.51 0.68
C SER A 168 -4.79 -14.34 0.49
N GLY A 169 -4.98 -15.37 1.31
CA GLY A 169 -6.14 -16.24 1.27
C GLY A 169 -6.82 -16.37 2.62
N PRO A 170 -8.04 -16.94 2.67
CA PRO A 170 -8.77 -17.13 3.92
C PRO A 170 -8.02 -18.10 4.83
N THR A 171 -7.88 -17.74 6.10
CA THR A 171 -7.26 -18.61 7.09
C THR A 171 -8.25 -19.73 7.44
N PRO A 172 -7.82 -21.01 7.53
CA PRO A 172 -8.71 -22.15 7.85
C PRO A 172 -9.51 -22.01 9.15
N LYS A 173 -9.05 -21.15 10.08
CA LYS A 173 -9.69 -20.86 11.37
C LYS A 173 -10.21 -19.42 11.50
N GLY A 174 -10.30 -18.67 10.41
CA GLY A 174 -10.67 -17.25 10.44
C GLY A 174 -12.08 -16.97 11.00
N GLU A 175 -12.95 -17.98 11.06
CA GLU A 175 -14.30 -17.91 11.66
C GLU A 175 -14.33 -18.20 13.17
N GLN A 176 -13.22 -18.63 13.79
CA GLN A 176 -13.18 -19.04 15.20
C GLN A 176 -12.78 -17.94 16.19
N GLN A 177 -12.42 -16.74 15.72
CA GLN A 177 -12.14 -15.64 16.65
C GLN A 177 -13.47 -15.13 17.21
N GLU A 178 -13.79 -15.54 18.44
CA GLU A 178 -15.03 -15.21 19.18
C GLU A 178 -15.05 -13.74 19.63
N PHE A 179 -14.81 -12.79 18.71
CA PHE A 179 -14.82 -11.36 19.00
C PHE A 179 -16.15 -10.91 19.60
N ASP A 180 -17.27 -11.45 19.11
CA ASP A 180 -18.61 -11.14 19.62
C ASP A 180 -18.80 -11.58 21.08
N GLN A 181 -18.15 -12.68 21.48
CA GLN A 181 -18.20 -13.17 22.86
C GLN A 181 -17.36 -12.31 23.81
N TYR A 182 -16.18 -11.89 23.37
CA TYR A 182 -15.23 -11.15 24.22
C TYR A 182 -15.43 -9.63 24.19
N LYS A 183 -16.10 -9.09 23.18
CA LYS A 183 -16.38 -7.66 23.03
C LYS A 183 -17.05 -7.03 24.27
N PRO A 184 -18.13 -7.60 24.86
CA PRO A 184 -18.78 -6.98 26.02
C PRO A 184 -17.88 -6.88 27.24
N ILE A 185 -16.97 -7.84 27.41
CA ILE A 185 -16.01 -7.89 28.53
C ILE A 185 -14.99 -6.76 28.36
N VAL A 186 -14.40 -6.65 27.17
CA VAL A 186 -13.42 -5.62 26.86
C VAL A 186 -14.03 -4.22 26.91
N GLU A 187 -15.25 -4.04 26.39
CA GLU A 187 -15.95 -2.76 26.42
C GLU A 187 -16.18 -2.30 27.87
N LYS A 188 -16.59 -3.21 28.76
CA LYS A 188 -16.79 -2.88 30.18
C LYS A 188 -15.46 -2.58 30.89
N LEU A 189 -14.40 -3.33 30.60
CA LEU A 189 -13.06 -3.07 31.11
C LEU A 189 -12.57 -1.67 30.70
N TYR A 190 -12.72 -1.32 29.41
CA TYR A 190 -12.39 -0.02 28.86
C TYR A 190 -13.19 1.11 29.51
N ASN A 191 -14.50 0.92 29.69
CA ASN A 191 -15.36 1.94 30.33
C ASN A 191 -15.01 2.18 31.81
N ASN A 192 -14.64 1.14 32.55
CA ASN A 192 -14.15 1.26 33.92
C ASN A 192 -12.81 2.00 33.97
N GLN A 193 -11.87 1.66 33.08
CA GLN A 193 -10.61 2.38 32.94
C GLN A 193 -10.83 3.86 32.61
N LYS A 194 -11.70 4.16 31.65
CA LYS A 194 -12.02 5.54 31.24
C LYS A 194 -12.59 6.36 32.40
N THR A 195 -13.47 5.76 33.20
CA THR A 195 -14.04 6.40 34.39
C THR A 195 -12.96 6.69 35.43
N LEU A 196 -12.09 5.70 35.69
CA LEU A 196 -10.96 5.84 36.60
C LEU A 196 -10.00 6.95 36.15
N VAL A 197 -9.54 6.94 34.89
CA VAL A 197 -8.64 7.96 34.33
C VAL A 197 -9.26 9.34 34.41
N THR A 198 -10.55 9.47 34.13
CA THR A 198 -11.25 10.76 34.23
C THR A 198 -11.23 11.30 35.67
N LYS A 199 -11.44 10.43 36.67
CA LYS A 199 -11.35 10.77 38.09
C LYS A 199 -9.93 11.18 38.49
N LEU A 200 -8.92 10.38 38.13
CA LEU A 200 -7.50 10.65 38.43
C LEU A 200 -7.04 11.97 37.82
N LEU A 201 -7.42 12.24 36.57
CA LEU A 201 -7.10 13.49 35.88
C LEU A 201 -7.76 14.71 36.53
N ALA A 202 -9.02 14.58 36.98
CA ALA A 202 -9.71 15.65 37.69
C ALA A 202 -9.05 15.97 39.04
N GLU A 203 -8.66 14.94 39.80
CA GLU A 203 -7.94 15.10 41.07
C GLU A 203 -6.55 15.72 40.87
N SER A 204 -5.79 15.22 39.87
CA SER A 204 -4.49 15.80 39.50
C SER A 204 -4.60 17.28 39.14
N LYS A 205 -5.60 17.66 38.32
CA LYS A 205 -5.86 19.08 37.97
C LYS A 205 -6.16 19.93 39.19
N GLN A 206 -7.00 19.46 40.10
CA GLN A 206 -7.36 20.21 41.31
C GLN A 206 -6.14 20.45 42.21
N ILE A 207 -5.26 19.46 42.35
CA ILE A 207 -4.05 19.58 43.17
C ILE A 207 -3.05 20.54 42.52
N LEU A 208 -2.81 20.40 41.22
CA LEU A 208 -1.76 21.16 40.52
C LEU A 208 -2.13 22.63 40.25
N THR A 209 -3.42 22.98 40.23
CA THR A 209 -3.87 24.37 39.97
C THR A 209 -3.85 25.25 41.23
N ASN A 210 -3.85 24.65 42.42
CA ASN A 210 -4.03 25.37 43.70
C ASN A 210 -2.71 25.72 44.41
N ASN A 211 -1.71 26.26 43.70
CA ASN A 211 -0.37 26.59 44.24
C ASN A 211 0.17 25.49 45.18
N PRO A 212 0.43 24.28 44.64
CA PRO A 212 0.71 23.11 45.45
C PRO A 212 2.00 23.25 46.27
N THR A 213 2.02 22.65 47.47
CA THR A 213 3.28 22.37 48.17
C THR A 213 4.09 21.31 47.41
N SER A 214 5.39 21.18 47.72
CA SER A 214 6.25 20.17 47.06
C SER A 214 5.72 18.74 47.17
N GLU A 215 4.97 18.41 48.23
CA GLU A 215 4.38 17.09 48.44
C GLU A 215 3.09 16.91 47.60
N GLN A 216 2.29 17.97 47.48
CA GLN A 216 1.10 18.01 46.62
C GLN A 216 1.49 17.94 45.14
N GLU A 217 2.56 18.61 44.73
CA GLU A 217 3.08 18.55 43.36
C GLU A 217 3.51 17.12 42.99
N LYS A 218 4.16 16.41 43.92
CA LYS A 218 4.54 14.99 43.72
C LYS A 218 3.31 14.11 43.55
N LYS A 219 2.33 14.21 44.46
CA LYS A 219 1.07 13.44 44.39
C LYS A 219 0.27 13.75 43.13
N GLY A 220 0.19 15.03 42.74
CA GLY A 220 -0.46 15.46 41.50
C GLY A 220 0.22 14.90 40.26
N GLY A 221 1.56 14.83 40.28
CA GLY A 221 2.37 14.20 39.24
C GLY A 221 2.19 12.68 39.14
N GLU A 222 2.07 11.97 40.26
CA GLU A 222 1.79 10.52 40.31
C GLU A 222 0.42 10.20 39.68
N LEU A 223 -0.61 10.95 40.05
CA LEU A 223 -1.95 10.82 39.47
C LEU A 223 -1.96 11.15 37.96
N LEU A 224 -1.17 12.15 37.55
CA LEU A 224 -1.00 12.51 36.14
C LEU A 224 -0.32 11.38 35.35
N LEU A 225 0.75 10.80 35.90
CA LEU A 225 1.45 9.67 35.28
C LEU A 225 0.53 8.45 35.17
N ARG A 226 -0.25 8.16 36.20
CA ARG A 226 -1.24 7.07 36.20
C ARG A 226 -2.32 7.31 35.14
N ALA A 227 -2.83 8.54 35.01
CA ALA A 227 -3.77 8.89 33.95
C ALA A 227 -3.16 8.73 32.54
N TYR A 228 -1.88 9.10 32.37
CA TYR A 228 -1.15 8.96 31.11
C TYR A 228 -0.90 7.51 30.71
N ARG A 229 -0.45 6.66 31.65
CA ARG A 229 -0.27 5.22 31.40
C ARG A 229 -1.59 4.49 31.18
N GLY A 230 -2.69 5.01 31.73
CA GLY A 230 -4.01 4.40 31.58
C GLY A 230 -4.68 4.67 30.23
N LEU A 231 -4.73 5.92 29.78
CA LEU A 231 -5.30 6.33 28.47
C LEU A 231 -4.54 7.57 27.92
N PRO A 232 -3.38 7.38 27.27
CA PRO A 232 -2.52 8.49 26.84
C PRO A 232 -3.16 9.36 25.76
N LYS A 233 -3.95 8.75 24.86
CA LYS A 233 -4.70 9.44 23.79
C LYS A 233 -5.94 10.21 24.28
N ASN A 234 -6.23 10.26 25.59
CA ASN A 234 -7.41 10.95 26.09
C ASN A 234 -7.35 12.47 25.80
N LYS A 235 -8.37 13.01 25.09
CA LYS A 235 -8.42 14.43 24.69
C LYS A 235 -8.30 15.42 25.86
N ALA A 236 -8.87 15.12 27.03
CA ALA A 236 -8.80 15.98 28.20
C ALA A 236 -7.41 15.96 28.86
N LEU A 237 -6.69 14.85 28.75
CA LEU A 237 -5.30 14.69 29.18
C LEU A 237 -4.35 15.42 28.24
N ILE A 238 -4.47 15.22 26.91
CA ILE A 238 -3.65 15.92 25.90
C ILE A 238 -3.76 17.44 26.07
N LYS A 239 -4.98 17.95 26.29
CA LYS A 239 -5.20 19.37 26.55
C LYS A 239 -4.47 19.84 27.82
N PHE A 240 -4.48 19.04 28.88
CA PHE A 240 -3.80 19.38 30.13
C PHE A 240 -2.27 19.33 30.02
N LEU A 241 -1.74 18.34 29.30
CA LEU A 241 -0.30 18.23 29.00
C LEU A 241 0.23 19.40 28.15
N SER A 242 -0.66 20.11 27.45
CA SER A 242 -0.31 21.30 26.66
C SER A 242 -0.18 22.57 27.52
N GLU A 243 -0.58 22.52 28.79
CA GLU A 243 -0.42 23.65 29.72
C GLU A 243 1.06 23.81 30.15
N PRO A 244 1.53 25.03 30.44
CA PRO A 244 2.93 25.28 30.80
C PRO A 244 3.37 24.46 32.02
N GLY A 245 4.50 23.75 31.91
CA GLY A 245 5.13 23.01 33.01
C GLY A 245 4.55 21.61 33.30
N ILE A 246 3.32 21.31 32.87
CA ILE A 246 2.67 20.01 33.15
C ILE A 246 3.40 18.85 32.44
N ARG A 247 3.80 19.03 31.19
CA ARG A 247 4.58 18.00 30.46
C ARG A 247 5.93 17.72 31.11
N THR A 248 6.59 18.75 31.61
CA THR A 248 7.88 18.62 32.32
C THR A 248 7.70 17.89 33.65
N LEU A 249 6.60 18.17 34.38
CA LEU A 249 6.25 17.45 35.59
C LEU A 249 6.01 15.96 35.32
N LEU A 250 5.22 15.63 34.29
CA LEU A 250 4.99 14.24 33.86
C LEU A 250 6.33 13.52 33.62
N GLN A 251 7.22 14.10 32.81
CA GLN A 251 8.53 13.52 32.50
C GLN A 251 9.40 13.34 33.75
N LYS A 252 9.38 14.31 34.67
CA LYS A 252 10.13 14.23 35.93
C LYS A 252 9.62 13.09 36.82
N THR A 253 8.29 12.95 36.93
CA THR A 253 7.69 11.84 37.68
C THR A 253 7.95 10.50 37.00
N GLU A 254 7.80 10.41 35.68
CA GLU A 254 8.09 9.20 34.90
C GLU A 254 9.55 8.75 35.12
N ASN A 255 10.52 9.66 35.02
CA ASN A 255 11.93 9.36 35.25
C ASN A 255 12.22 8.87 36.67
N PHE A 256 11.49 9.37 37.68
CA PHE A 256 11.62 8.90 39.06
C PHE A 256 11.18 7.44 39.20
N TYR A 257 10.08 7.05 38.56
CA TYR A 257 9.57 5.67 38.62
C TYR A 257 10.29 4.70 37.65
N LEU A 258 10.89 5.21 36.59
CA LEU A 258 11.78 4.46 35.70
C LEU A 258 13.19 4.25 36.29
N ALA A 259 13.56 4.99 37.34
CA ALA A 259 14.81 4.79 38.05
C ALA A 259 14.90 3.35 38.60
N GLU A 260 16.13 2.86 38.78
CA GLU A 260 16.40 1.49 39.25
C GLU A 260 15.69 0.40 38.42
N GLN A 261 15.69 0.56 37.09
CA GLN A 261 15.06 -0.37 36.13
C GLN A 261 13.54 -0.53 36.33
N GLY A 262 12.83 0.51 36.78
CA GLY A 262 11.38 0.47 36.86
C GLY A 262 10.82 -0.33 38.03
N LYS A 263 11.64 -0.64 39.05
CA LYS A 263 11.21 -1.41 40.24
C LYS A 263 9.94 -0.89 40.90
N HIS A 264 9.72 0.42 40.86
CA HIS A 264 8.57 1.07 41.50
C HIS A 264 7.40 1.35 40.55
N MET A 265 7.49 0.95 39.28
CA MET A 265 6.44 1.23 38.29
C MET A 265 5.12 0.52 38.64
N HIS A 266 5.19 -0.65 39.29
CA HIS A 266 4.00 -1.38 39.75
C HIS A 266 3.09 -0.54 40.66
N ILE A 267 3.63 0.41 41.44
CA ILE A 267 2.86 1.30 42.33
C ILE A 267 1.95 2.24 41.51
N ILE A 268 2.40 2.64 40.32
CA ILE A 268 1.58 3.46 39.42
C ILE A 268 0.54 2.59 38.73
N ASP A 269 0.94 1.39 38.30
CA ASP A 269 0.14 0.53 37.43
C ASP A 269 -0.96 -0.25 38.17
N GLU A 270 -0.75 -0.67 39.44
CA GLU A 270 -1.65 -1.53 40.23
C GLU A 270 -3.09 -1.00 40.33
N ASP A 271 -3.26 0.33 40.34
CA ASP A 271 -4.58 0.95 40.46
C ASP A 271 -5.38 0.93 39.14
N LEU A 272 -4.70 0.81 38.00
CA LEU A 272 -5.32 0.76 36.68
C LEU A 272 -5.92 -0.61 36.41
N TYR A 273 -6.79 -0.72 35.41
CA TYR A 273 -7.27 -2.01 34.91
C TYR A 273 -6.33 -2.57 33.83
N PHE A 274 -5.77 -1.72 32.99
CA PHE A 274 -4.72 -2.06 32.03
C PHE A 274 -3.78 -0.88 31.85
N VAL A 275 -2.59 -1.16 31.33
CA VAL A 275 -1.53 -0.18 31.06
C VAL A 275 -1.27 -0.14 29.57
N ILE A 276 -1.05 1.06 29.03
CA ILE A 276 -0.67 1.29 27.64
C ILE A 276 0.76 1.82 27.62
N ASP A 277 1.65 1.12 26.92
CA ASP A 277 2.98 1.60 26.59
C ASP A 277 3.02 2.01 25.12
N GLU A 278 2.99 3.32 24.86
CA GLU A 278 3.05 3.86 23.49
C GLU A 278 4.39 3.57 22.80
N LYS A 279 5.48 3.39 23.55
CA LYS A 279 6.82 3.11 22.97
C LYS A 279 6.94 1.66 22.56
N ALA A 280 6.42 0.73 23.37
CA ALA A 280 6.39 -0.69 23.07
C ALA A 280 5.17 -1.09 22.20
N ASN A 281 4.22 -0.18 22.00
CA ASN A 281 2.94 -0.43 21.35
C ASN A 281 2.21 -1.66 21.96
N SER A 282 2.28 -1.77 23.29
CA SER A 282 1.71 -2.87 24.07
C SER A 282 0.59 -2.40 24.97
N ILE A 283 -0.33 -3.32 25.25
CA ILE A 283 -1.41 -3.13 26.20
C ILE A 283 -1.47 -4.36 27.07
N ASP A 284 -1.27 -4.14 28.36
CA ASP A 284 -1.09 -5.21 29.33
C ASP A 284 -2.13 -5.04 30.44
N PRO A 285 -3.08 -5.99 30.59
CA PRO A 285 -3.99 -6.00 31.72
C PRO A 285 -3.24 -6.18 33.04
N THR A 286 -3.63 -5.40 34.04
CA THR A 286 -3.14 -5.53 35.41
C THR A 286 -3.88 -6.67 36.13
N GLU A 287 -3.43 -7.06 37.33
CA GLU A 287 -4.15 -8.01 38.19
C GLU A 287 -5.62 -7.59 38.42
N LYS A 288 -5.85 -6.30 38.68
CA LYS A 288 -7.19 -5.73 38.86
C LYS A 288 -8.04 -5.83 37.60
N GLY A 289 -7.43 -5.69 36.42
CA GLY A 289 -8.09 -5.92 35.13
C GLY A 289 -8.45 -7.37 34.91
N ILE A 290 -7.53 -8.28 35.21
CA ILE A 290 -7.70 -9.73 35.09
C ILE A 290 -8.81 -10.23 36.03
N GLU A 291 -8.80 -9.82 37.30
CA GLU A 291 -9.82 -10.19 38.29
C GLU A 291 -11.22 -9.73 37.85
N LEU A 292 -11.31 -8.50 37.33
CA LEU A 292 -12.55 -7.97 36.79
C LEU A 292 -13.07 -8.80 35.60
N MET A 293 -12.19 -9.22 34.69
CA MET A 293 -12.55 -10.09 33.56
C MET A 293 -12.98 -11.48 34.03
N ASN A 294 -12.21 -12.11 34.93
CA ASN A 294 -12.50 -13.43 35.49
C ASN A 294 -13.88 -13.46 36.18
N THR A 295 -14.20 -12.41 36.94
CA THR A 295 -15.49 -12.29 37.64
C THR A 295 -16.66 -12.18 36.66
N MET A 296 -16.46 -11.55 35.49
CA MET A 296 -17.52 -11.44 34.47
C MET A 296 -17.80 -12.76 33.76
N VAL A 297 -16.76 -13.57 33.55
CA VAL A 297 -16.86 -14.85 32.84
C VAL A 297 -17.16 -16.01 33.79
N ASN A 298 -17.05 -15.78 35.11
CA ASN A 298 -17.14 -16.82 36.14
C ASN A 298 -16.14 -17.96 35.88
N ASP A 299 -14.94 -17.59 35.43
CA ASP A 299 -13.80 -18.47 35.14
C ASP A 299 -12.54 -17.82 35.73
N GLU A 300 -12.04 -18.38 36.85
CA GLU A 300 -10.83 -17.88 37.53
C GLU A 300 -9.58 -18.04 36.67
N ALA A 301 -9.60 -18.91 35.65
CA ALA A 301 -8.51 -19.14 34.71
C ALA A 301 -8.73 -18.45 33.35
N PHE A 302 -9.62 -17.45 33.27
CA PHE A 302 -9.98 -16.82 32.00
C PHE A 302 -8.80 -16.15 31.29
N TYR A 303 -7.96 -15.42 32.02
CA TYR A 303 -6.79 -14.74 31.43
C TYR A 303 -5.44 -15.43 31.73
N TYR A 304 -5.46 -16.61 32.36
CA TYR A 304 -4.24 -17.32 32.73
C TYR A 304 -3.86 -18.38 31.70
N ILE A 305 -2.65 -18.26 31.15
CA ILE A 305 -2.06 -19.27 30.27
C ILE A 305 -1.20 -20.21 31.12
N PRO A 306 -1.53 -21.52 31.21
CA PRO A 306 -0.74 -22.47 31.98
C PRO A 306 0.64 -22.71 31.34
N ASP A 307 1.65 -22.96 32.17
CA ASP A 307 2.98 -23.37 31.69
C ASP A 307 2.93 -24.82 31.19
N VAL A 308 2.74 -24.94 29.87
CA VAL A 308 2.64 -26.23 29.18
C VAL A 308 3.92 -27.05 29.37
N GLY A 309 5.09 -26.42 29.46
CA GLY A 309 6.36 -27.12 29.63
C GLY A 309 6.46 -27.80 30.99
N ALA A 310 6.07 -27.08 32.05
CA ALA A 310 6.03 -27.62 33.41
C ALA A 310 4.99 -28.74 33.55
N GLU A 311 3.78 -28.55 33.03
CA GLU A 311 2.70 -29.54 33.07
C GLU A 311 3.03 -30.81 32.26
N ILE A 312 3.64 -30.67 31.06
CA ILE A 312 4.13 -31.81 30.29
C ILE A 312 5.23 -32.57 31.05
N ALA A 313 6.17 -31.86 31.68
CA ALA A 313 7.23 -32.50 32.46
C ALA A 313 6.69 -33.25 33.70
N ILE A 314 5.59 -32.78 34.29
CA ILE A 314 4.87 -33.50 35.37
C ILE A 314 4.17 -34.73 34.80
N LEU A 315 3.50 -34.62 33.65
CA LEU A 315 2.83 -35.73 32.97
C LEU A 315 3.81 -36.83 32.52
N GLU A 316 5.01 -36.45 32.06
CA GLU A 316 6.07 -37.40 31.69
C GLU A 316 6.62 -38.17 32.90
N LYS A 317 6.58 -37.58 34.11
CA LYS A 317 6.98 -38.23 35.37
C LYS A 317 5.85 -39.01 36.06
N SER A 318 4.64 -38.99 35.52
CA SER A 318 3.49 -39.69 36.09
C SER A 318 3.45 -41.18 35.69
N ASP A 319 2.96 -42.03 36.59
CA ASP A 319 2.78 -43.49 36.40
C ASP A 319 1.59 -43.86 35.47
N LEU A 320 1.15 -42.92 34.63
CA LEU A 320 0.09 -43.15 33.65
C LEU A 320 0.58 -44.07 32.52
N SER A 321 -0.37 -44.80 31.90
CA SER A 321 -0.10 -45.55 30.67
C SER A 321 0.34 -44.60 29.54
N GLU A 322 1.08 -45.08 28.55
CA GLU A 322 1.51 -44.23 27.42
C GLU A 322 0.33 -43.66 26.64
N GLU A 323 -0.78 -44.41 26.56
CA GLU A 323 -2.00 -43.99 25.88
C GLU A 323 -2.72 -42.86 26.65
N ASP A 324 -2.89 -43.01 27.97
CA ASP A 324 -3.48 -41.97 28.83
C ASP A 324 -2.61 -40.71 28.89
N ARG A 325 -1.28 -40.87 28.87
CA ARG A 325 -0.32 -39.76 28.87
C ARG A 325 -0.43 -38.94 27.58
N ASN A 326 -0.49 -39.61 26.43
CA ASN A 326 -0.65 -38.94 25.13
C ASN A 326 -2.01 -38.25 25.01
N GLN A 327 -3.09 -38.85 25.54
CA GLN A 327 -4.40 -38.22 25.58
C GLN A 327 -4.37 -36.92 26.41
N LYS A 328 -3.88 -36.98 27.65
CA LYS A 328 -3.78 -35.77 28.51
C LYS A 328 -2.86 -34.70 27.92
N LYS A 329 -1.78 -35.10 27.25
CA LYS A 329 -0.89 -34.17 26.54
C LYS A 329 -1.63 -33.45 25.40
N ASN A 330 -2.43 -34.17 24.62
CA ASN A 330 -3.24 -33.58 23.56
C ASN A 330 -4.35 -32.67 24.12
N GLU A 331 -5.00 -33.08 25.21
CA GLU A 331 -5.98 -32.25 25.92
C GLU A 331 -5.36 -30.94 26.42
N LEU A 332 -4.20 -31.01 27.06
CA LEU A 332 -3.45 -29.84 27.54
C LEU A 332 -3.03 -28.91 26.39
N LEU A 333 -2.55 -29.46 25.28
CA LEU A 333 -2.16 -28.68 24.10
C LEU A 333 -3.37 -27.99 23.45
N ASN A 334 -4.51 -28.67 23.38
CA ASN A 334 -5.75 -28.09 22.88
C ASN A 334 -6.27 -26.98 23.80
N GLU A 335 -6.25 -27.19 25.12
CA GLU A 335 -6.65 -26.18 26.11
C GLU A 335 -5.73 -24.95 26.04
N PHE A 336 -4.41 -25.16 25.91
CA PHE A 336 -3.45 -24.08 25.74
C PHE A 336 -3.69 -23.30 24.45
N ALA A 337 -3.97 -23.98 23.33
CA ALA A 337 -4.26 -23.33 22.05
C ALA A 337 -5.50 -22.44 22.15
N LEU A 338 -6.59 -22.95 22.74
CA LEU A 338 -7.84 -22.20 22.96
C LEU A 338 -7.62 -21.00 23.90
N LYS A 339 -6.90 -21.19 25.01
CA LYS A 339 -6.60 -20.10 25.96
C LYS A 339 -5.71 -19.02 25.33
N SER A 340 -4.72 -19.41 24.54
CA SER A 340 -3.83 -18.48 23.84
C SER A 340 -4.59 -17.65 22.81
N GLU A 341 -5.47 -18.28 22.03
CA GLU A 341 -6.31 -17.59 21.05
C GLU A 341 -7.29 -16.61 21.71
N ARG A 342 -7.86 -17.00 22.86
CA ARG A 342 -8.71 -16.12 23.68
C ARG A 342 -7.94 -14.88 24.17
N VAL A 343 -6.76 -15.08 24.76
CA VAL A 343 -5.92 -13.96 25.23
C VAL A 343 -5.52 -13.04 24.08
N HIS A 344 -5.17 -13.60 22.93
CA HIS A 344 -4.88 -12.85 21.70
C HIS A 344 -6.07 -11.99 21.27
N THR A 345 -7.26 -12.59 21.18
CA THR A 345 -8.51 -11.91 20.78
C THR A 345 -8.86 -10.76 21.72
N VAL A 346 -8.75 -10.98 23.03
CA VAL A 346 -8.96 -9.93 24.05
C VAL A 346 -7.94 -8.79 23.90
N ASN A 347 -6.67 -9.10 23.66
CA ASN A 347 -5.63 -8.09 23.46
C ASN A 347 -5.88 -7.27 22.18
N GLN A 348 -6.23 -7.91 21.06
CA GLN A 348 -6.57 -7.20 19.81
C GLN A 348 -7.81 -6.29 19.98
N LEU A 349 -8.83 -6.74 20.71
CA LEU A 349 -9.97 -5.89 21.07
C LEU A 349 -9.52 -4.71 21.94
N LEU A 350 -8.71 -4.93 22.98
CA LEU A 350 -8.20 -3.84 23.81
C LEU A 350 -7.42 -2.81 23.00
N LYS A 351 -6.56 -3.25 22.07
CA LYS A 351 -5.87 -2.38 21.11
C LYS A 351 -6.86 -1.60 20.25
N ALA A 352 -7.85 -2.26 19.67
CA ALA A 352 -8.88 -1.60 18.87
C ALA A 352 -9.64 -0.53 19.68
N TYR A 353 -9.97 -0.77 20.96
CA TYR A 353 -10.69 0.20 21.79
C TYR A 353 -9.86 1.41 22.24
N THR A 354 -8.54 1.25 22.39
CA THR A 354 -7.67 2.24 23.04
C THR A 354 -6.76 3.00 22.07
N LEU A 355 -6.25 2.34 21.03
CA LEU A 355 -5.27 2.91 20.10
C LEU A 355 -5.88 3.39 18.79
N PHE A 356 -7.07 2.90 18.41
CA PHE A 356 -7.71 3.19 17.13
C PHE A 356 -9.04 3.93 17.34
N GLU A 357 -9.07 5.20 16.95
CA GLU A 357 -10.26 6.05 16.94
C GLU A 357 -10.89 6.13 15.54
N LYS A 358 -12.22 6.09 15.52
CA LYS A 358 -12.99 6.35 14.31
C LYS A 358 -12.77 7.80 13.87
N ASP A 359 -12.68 7.99 12.56
CA ASP A 359 -12.41 9.27 11.88
C ASP A 359 -10.97 9.80 12.07
N VAL A 360 -10.07 8.99 12.65
CA VAL A 360 -8.63 9.30 12.76
C VAL A 360 -7.83 8.21 12.06
N GLU A 361 -7.78 7.00 12.62
CA GLU A 361 -7.02 5.88 12.03
C GLU A 361 -7.84 5.07 11.00
N TYR A 362 -9.17 5.20 11.03
CA TYR A 362 -10.05 4.53 10.08
C TYR A 362 -11.43 5.20 9.97
N VAL A 363 -12.15 4.92 8.88
CA VAL A 363 -13.54 5.31 8.65
C VAL A 363 -14.40 4.11 8.27
N ILE A 364 -15.72 4.23 8.43
CA ILE A 364 -16.68 3.19 8.06
C ILE A 364 -17.40 3.63 6.79
N ILE A 365 -17.23 2.88 5.70
CA ILE A 365 -17.85 3.13 4.40
C ILE A 365 -18.44 1.82 3.91
N GLU A 366 -19.70 1.84 3.45
CA GLU A 366 -20.41 0.65 2.94
C GLU A 366 -20.38 -0.55 3.91
N ASN A 367 -20.48 -0.27 5.21
CA ASN A 367 -20.39 -1.29 6.26
C ASN A 367 -19.06 -2.08 6.22
N LYS A 368 -17.96 -1.39 5.90
CA LYS A 368 -16.59 -1.91 5.95
C LYS A 368 -15.64 -0.90 6.59
N ILE A 369 -14.63 -1.40 7.29
CA ILE A 369 -13.54 -0.57 7.82
C ILE A 369 -12.59 -0.22 6.69
N LYS A 370 -12.29 1.07 6.54
CA LYS A 370 -11.33 1.60 5.58
C LYS A 370 -10.27 2.38 6.35
N ILE A 371 -9.00 2.02 6.15
CA ILE A 371 -7.88 2.65 6.85
C ILE A 371 -7.66 4.05 6.28
N VAL A 372 -7.40 5.02 7.16
CA VAL A 372 -7.04 6.39 6.79
C VAL A 372 -5.53 6.55 6.97
N ASP A 373 -4.88 7.14 5.97
CA ASP A 373 -3.47 7.55 6.07
C ASP A 373 -3.34 8.74 7.04
N GLU A 374 -2.54 8.58 8.10
CA GLU A 374 -2.40 9.58 9.17
C GLU A 374 -1.87 10.93 8.69
N GLN A 375 -1.05 10.96 7.63
CA GLN A 375 -0.42 12.19 7.13
C GLN A 375 -1.34 12.94 6.18
N THR A 376 -2.06 12.21 5.32
CA THR A 376 -2.79 12.78 4.20
C THR A 376 -4.31 12.78 4.40
N GLY A 377 -4.82 12.02 5.36
CA GLY A 377 -6.26 11.80 5.57
C GLY A 377 -6.93 11.02 4.43
N ARG A 378 -6.15 10.42 3.51
CA ARG A 378 -6.69 9.65 2.37
C ARG A 378 -7.10 8.26 2.80
N ILE A 379 -8.15 7.74 2.16
CA ILE A 379 -8.59 6.37 2.35
C ILE A 379 -7.65 5.43 1.58
N MET A 380 -7.05 4.47 2.29
CA MET A 380 -6.21 3.44 1.70
C MET A 380 -7.06 2.22 1.33
N GLU A 381 -7.50 2.15 0.08
CA GLU A 381 -8.27 1.01 -0.42
C GLU A 381 -7.44 -0.28 -0.47
N GLY A 382 -8.08 -1.41 -0.18
CA GLY A 382 -7.44 -2.74 -0.18
C GLY A 382 -6.56 -3.04 1.04
N ARG A 383 -6.21 -2.05 1.87
CA ARG A 383 -5.37 -2.26 3.06
C ARG A 383 -6.18 -2.72 4.27
N ARG A 384 -5.57 -3.64 5.05
CA ARG A 384 -6.09 -4.15 6.34
C ARG A 384 -5.00 -4.12 7.40
N TYR A 385 -5.41 -4.03 8.65
CA TYR A 385 -4.52 -4.24 9.78
C TYR A 385 -4.26 -5.75 9.95
N SER A 386 -3.02 -6.11 10.25
CA SER A 386 -2.60 -7.51 10.41
C SER A 386 -3.00 -8.09 11.77
N ASP A 387 -2.77 -9.39 11.95
CA ASP A 387 -2.78 -10.07 13.26
C ASP A 387 -4.13 -10.06 14.00
N GLY A 388 -5.25 -10.00 13.27
CA GLY A 388 -6.59 -9.98 13.86
C GLY A 388 -7.06 -8.59 14.29
N LEU A 389 -6.22 -7.55 14.18
CA LEU A 389 -6.56 -6.20 14.61
C LEU A 389 -7.67 -5.58 13.74
N HIS A 390 -7.69 -5.85 12.43
CA HIS A 390 -8.73 -5.32 11.56
C HIS A 390 -10.09 -5.91 11.94
N GLN A 391 -10.12 -7.20 12.20
CA GLN A 391 -11.30 -7.93 12.68
C GLN A 391 -11.77 -7.40 14.04
N ALA A 392 -10.83 -7.10 14.94
CA ALA A 392 -11.15 -6.49 16.23
C ALA A 392 -11.81 -5.10 16.08
N ILE A 393 -11.37 -4.29 15.10
CA ILE A 393 -11.97 -2.98 14.80
C ILE A 393 -13.35 -3.17 14.14
N GLU A 394 -13.50 -4.13 13.22
CA GLU A 394 -14.80 -4.50 12.65
C GLU A 394 -15.78 -4.90 13.76
N ALA A 395 -15.35 -5.77 14.67
CA ALA A 395 -16.14 -6.21 15.81
C ALA A 395 -16.49 -5.05 16.76
N LYS A 396 -15.51 -4.19 17.10
CA LYS A 396 -15.71 -2.98 17.92
C LYS A 396 -16.85 -2.13 17.36
N GLU A 397 -16.83 -1.85 16.06
CA GLU A 397 -17.79 -0.98 15.39
C GLU A 397 -19.10 -1.67 14.98
N ASN A 398 -19.30 -2.95 15.33
CA ASN A 398 -20.44 -3.79 14.92
C ASN A 398 -20.57 -3.93 13.39
N VAL A 399 -19.43 -3.90 12.70
CA VAL A 399 -19.32 -4.19 11.27
C VAL A 399 -19.18 -5.69 11.09
N LYS A 400 -19.62 -6.21 9.93
CA LYS A 400 -19.45 -7.63 9.60
C LYS A 400 -17.96 -7.98 9.63
N VAL A 401 -17.56 -8.82 10.59
CA VAL A 401 -16.18 -9.31 10.69
C VAL A 401 -15.87 -10.20 9.50
N GLU A 402 -14.88 -9.82 8.71
CA GLU A 402 -14.41 -10.63 7.61
C GLU A 402 -13.32 -11.60 8.07
N ALA A 403 -13.31 -12.82 7.53
CA ALA A 403 -12.36 -13.84 7.91
C ALA A 403 -10.90 -13.34 7.80
N ALA A 404 -10.08 -13.69 8.78
CA ALA A 404 -8.66 -13.38 8.76
C ALA A 404 -8.01 -13.93 7.49
N THR A 405 -7.21 -13.10 6.83
CA THR A 405 -6.45 -13.49 5.64
C THR A 405 -5.00 -13.70 5.99
N GLN A 406 -4.41 -14.82 5.57
CA GLN A 406 -2.99 -15.09 5.70
C GLN A 406 -2.30 -14.87 4.35
N THR A 407 -1.10 -14.30 4.38
CA THR A 407 -0.24 -14.21 3.19
C THR A 407 0.25 -15.60 2.79
N TYR A 408 -0.08 -16.03 1.58
CA TYR A 408 0.37 -17.29 1.00
C TYR A 408 1.64 -17.16 0.18
N ALA A 409 1.76 -16.07 -0.59
CA ALA A 409 2.92 -15.82 -1.42
C ALA A 409 3.18 -14.32 -1.51
N THR A 410 4.47 -13.94 -1.57
CA THR A 410 4.90 -12.55 -1.67
C THR A 410 6.16 -12.43 -2.51
N ILE A 411 6.24 -11.38 -3.34
CA ILE A 411 7.45 -11.00 -4.06
C ILE A 411 7.49 -9.48 -4.24
N THR A 412 8.68 -8.88 -4.14
CA THR A 412 8.87 -7.48 -4.54
C THR A 412 9.08 -7.39 -6.05
N LEU A 413 8.62 -6.32 -6.70
CA LEU A 413 8.90 -6.11 -8.13
C LEU A 413 10.41 -6.11 -8.43
N GLN A 414 11.21 -5.60 -7.49
CA GLN A 414 12.68 -5.68 -7.56
C GLN A 414 13.17 -7.11 -7.74
N ASN A 415 12.77 -8.02 -6.85
CA ASN A 415 13.21 -9.42 -6.92
C ASN A 415 12.63 -10.13 -8.14
N TYR A 416 11.39 -9.82 -8.53
CA TYR A 416 10.77 -10.40 -9.72
C TYR A 416 11.56 -10.07 -11.00
N PHE A 417 11.84 -8.78 -11.24
CA PHE A 417 12.55 -8.37 -12.46
C PHE A 417 14.02 -8.81 -12.50
N ARG A 418 14.65 -9.00 -11.34
CA ARG A 418 16.01 -9.58 -11.26
C ARG A 418 16.09 -11.05 -11.70
N MET A 419 14.96 -11.75 -11.84
CA MET A 419 14.93 -13.12 -12.34
C MET A 419 15.09 -13.23 -13.86
N TYR A 420 14.92 -12.13 -14.60
CA TYR A 420 15.07 -12.14 -16.05
C TYR A 420 16.54 -12.29 -16.44
N SER A 421 16.79 -13.09 -17.47
CA SER A 421 18.16 -13.30 -17.99
C SER A 421 18.73 -12.02 -18.60
N LYS A 422 17.86 -11.16 -19.14
CA LYS A 422 18.17 -9.80 -19.57
C LYS A 422 17.01 -8.87 -19.20
N LEU A 423 17.34 -7.68 -18.70
CA LEU A 423 16.37 -6.63 -18.34
C LEU A 423 16.80 -5.34 -19.02
N SER A 424 15.84 -4.56 -19.51
CA SER A 424 16.06 -3.23 -20.08
C SER A 424 14.85 -2.35 -19.82
N GLY A 425 14.98 -1.04 -20.03
CA GLY A 425 13.85 -0.15 -19.84
C GLY A 425 13.97 1.15 -20.61
N MET A 426 12.88 1.89 -20.70
CA MET A 426 12.85 3.20 -21.33
C MET A 426 11.98 4.14 -20.51
N THR A 427 12.37 5.41 -20.46
CA THR A 427 11.61 6.48 -19.80
C THR A 427 12.09 7.84 -20.33
N GLY A 428 11.39 8.92 -20.00
CA GLY A 428 11.86 10.27 -20.25
C GLY A 428 12.75 10.85 -19.16
N THR A 429 12.85 10.18 -18.00
CA THR A 429 13.39 10.75 -16.75
C THR A 429 14.12 9.70 -15.91
N ALA A 430 15.20 9.09 -16.42
CA ALA A 430 15.95 8.05 -15.69
C ALA A 430 17.27 8.54 -15.07
N GLU A 431 17.87 9.61 -15.59
CA GLU A 431 19.21 10.07 -15.21
C GLU A 431 19.27 10.42 -13.72
N THR A 432 18.19 10.96 -13.16
CA THR A 432 18.09 11.29 -11.74
C THR A 432 18.16 10.06 -10.83
N GLU A 433 17.63 8.92 -11.28
CA GLU A 433 17.56 7.65 -10.54
C GLU A 433 18.63 6.64 -10.97
N ALA A 434 19.62 7.06 -11.78
CA ALA A 434 20.63 6.18 -12.37
C ALA A 434 21.42 5.37 -11.32
N GLY A 435 21.71 5.98 -10.15
CA GLY A 435 22.39 5.30 -9.05
C GLY A 435 21.57 4.13 -8.50
N GLU A 436 20.26 4.34 -8.30
CA GLU A 436 19.36 3.31 -7.76
C GLU A 436 19.16 2.17 -8.77
N PHE A 437 19.01 2.47 -10.06
CA PHE A 437 18.93 1.47 -11.12
C PHE A 437 20.17 0.56 -11.17
N TRP A 438 21.36 1.15 -11.03
CA TRP A 438 22.60 0.37 -10.99
C TRP A 438 22.70 -0.48 -9.72
N ASP A 439 22.40 0.09 -8.55
CA ASP A 439 22.57 -0.59 -7.28
C ASP A 439 21.64 -1.80 -7.14
N ILE A 440 20.38 -1.66 -7.57
CA ILE A 440 19.36 -2.70 -7.44
C ILE A 440 19.36 -3.69 -8.62
N TYR A 441 19.38 -3.17 -9.86
CA TYR A 441 19.15 -3.96 -11.07
C TYR A 441 20.38 -4.14 -11.95
N LYS A 442 21.48 -3.42 -11.67
CA LYS A 442 22.69 -3.37 -12.52
C LYS A 442 22.38 -2.86 -13.94
N LEU A 443 21.44 -1.91 -14.03
CA LEU A 443 21.07 -1.25 -15.29
C LEU A 443 21.79 0.09 -15.40
N ASP A 444 22.57 0.28 -16.46
CA ASP A 444 23.11 1.60 -16.83
C ASP A 444 22.00 2.45 -17.46
N VAL A 445 22.00 3.76 -17.18
CA VAL A 445 21.16 4.74 -17.86
C VAL A 445 21.95 5.42 -18.98
N VAL A 446 21.38 5.47 -20.18
CA VAL A 446 21.96 6.16 -21.34
C VAL A 446 20.98 7.21 -21.85
N VAL A 447 21.39 8.48 -21.78
CA VAL A 447 20.63 9.61 -22.33
C VAL A 447 20.78 9.62 -23.85
N ILE A 448 19.66 9.43 -24.55
CA ILE A 448 19.62 9.42 -26.01
C ILE A 448 19.43 10.86 -26.50
N PRO A 449 20.22 11.33 -27.49
CA PRO A 449 20.00 12.63 -28.10
C PRO A 449 18.59 12.76 -28.69
N THR A 450 18.00 13.94 -28.60
CA THR A 450 16.70 14.24 -29.24
C THR A 450 16.85 14.36 -30.76
N ASN A 451 15.87 13.88 -31.52
CA ASN A 451 15.86 13.98 -32.99
C ASN A 451 15.87 15.44 -33.47
N ARG A 452 15.28 16.35 -32.68
CA ARG A 452 15.29 17.79 -32.92
C ARG A 452 15.72 18.53 -31.66
N PRO A 453 16.42 19.68 -31.78
CA PRO A 453 16.75 20.50 -30.62
C PRO A 453 15.51 20.91 -29.83
N ILE A 454 15.57 20.82 -28.51
CA ILE A 454 14.47 21.23 -27.61
C ILE A 454 14.31 22.75 -27.69
N ALA A 455 13.09 23.19 -28.02
CA ALA A 455 12.72 24.61 -28.10
C ALA A 455 11.73 25.04 -27.00
N ARG A 456 11.55 24.20 -25.97
CA ARG A 456 10.64 24.48 -24.84
C ARG A 456 11.23 25.59 -23.96
N ASP A 457 10.40 26.59 -23.63
CA ASP A 457 10.73 27.69 -22.73
C ASP A 457 10.29 27.32 -21.31
N ASP A 458 11.20 26.74 -20.52
CA ASP A 458 10.96 26.40 -19.12
C ASP A 458 11.20 27.63 -18.24
N ARG A 459 10.13 28.08 -17.56
CA ARG A 459 10.14 29.28 -16.71
C ARG A 459 10.31 28.91 -15.24
N GLU A 460 10.84 29.86 -14.48
CA GLU A 460 11.03 29.74 -13.03
C GLU A 460 9.70 29.56 -12.26
N ASP A 461 9.79 28.88 -11.11
CA ASP A 461 8.65 28.64 -10.23
C ASP A 461 8.09 29.94 -9.63
N LEU A 462 6.76 30.06 -9.59
CA LEU A 462 6.04 31.17 -8.94
C LEU A 462 5.49 30.73 -7.58
N VAL A 463 6.03 31.30 -6.49
CA VAL A 463 5.64 30.98 -5.11
C VAL A 463 4.70 32.04 -4.54
N TYR A 464 3.57 31.61 -3.98
CA TYR A 464 2.54 32.50 -3.40
C TYR A 464 2.36 32.23 -1.90
N LYS A 465 2.00 33.27 -1.14
CA LYS A 465 1.81 33.18 0.32
C LYS A 465 0.62 32.30 0.70
N THR A 466 -0.44 32.30 -0.12
CA THR A 466 -1.65 31.52 0.14
C THR A 466 -2.08 30.69 -1.07
N LYS A 467 -2.77 29.56 -0.82
CA LYS A 467 -3.36 28.73 -1.88
C LYS A 467 -4.34 29.53 -2.76
N ARG A 468 -5.10 30.45 -2.17
CA ARG A 468 -6.08 31.27 -2.88
C ARG A 468 -5.41 32.19 -3.90
N GLU A 469 -4.33 32.87 -3.52
CA GLU A 469 -3.55 33.72 -4.44
C GLU A 469 -2.95 32.89 -5.57
N LYS A 470 -2.38 31.72 -5.24
CA LYS A 470 -1.84 30.78 -6.24
C LYS A 470 -2.88 30.40 -7.28
N PHE A 471 -4.05 29.92 -6.85
CA PHE A 471 -5.08 29.48 -7.80
C PHE A 471 -5.66 30.62 -8.62
N ASN A 472 -5.84 31.82 -8.03
CA ASN A 472 -6.26 32.98 -8.81
C ASN A 472 -5.24 33.32 -9.91
N ALA A 473 -3.94 33.34 -9.59
CA ALA A 473 -2.90 33.62 -10.57
C ALA A 473 -2.84 32.55 -11.67
N VAL A 474 -3.01 31.27 -11.32
CA VAL A 474 -3.11 30.17 -12.30
C VAL A 474 -4.28 30.39 -13.26
N ILE A 475 -5.46 30.74 -12.75
CA ILE A 475 -6.65 31.00 -13.58
C ILE A 475 -6.44 32.20 -14.51
N ASP A 476 -5.85 33.29 -14.00
CA ASP A 476 -5.60 34.49 -14.80
C ASP A 476 -4.57 34.21 -15.92
N GLU A 477 -3.56 33.38 -15.66
CA GLU A 477 -2.61 32.93 -16.69
C GLU A 477 -3.30 32.05 -17.74
N ILE A 478 -4.12 31.07 -17.32
CA ILE A 478 -4.90 30.23 -18.24
C ILE A 478 -5.79 31.11 -19.14
N GLU A 479 -6.49 32.08 -18.56
CA GLU A 479 -7.36 32.99 -19.31
C GLU A 479 -6.58 33.77 -20.38
N ASN A 480 -5.38 34.25 -20.06
CA ASN A 480 -4.51 34.96 -21.00
C ASN A 480 -4.00 34.05 -22.13
N LEU A 481 -3.61 32.81 -21.80
CA LEU A 481 -3.14 31.83 -22.78
C LEU A 481 -4.25 31.38 -23.73
N VAL A 482 -5.45 31.12 -23.20
CA VAL A 482 -6.63 30.75 -24.01
C VAL A 482 -7.06 31.89 -24.93
N LYS A 483 -7.00 33.15 -24.49
CA LYS A 483 -7.22 34.33 -25.37
C LYS A 483 -6.24 34.38 -26.54
N GLN A 484 -5.02 33.88 -26.36
CA GLN A 484 -4.00 33.74 -27.40
C GLN A 484 -4.17 32.44 -28.23
N LYS A 485 -5.23 31.66 -27.98
CA LYS A 485 -5.47 30.33 -28.56
C LYS A 485 -4.36 29.31 -28.26
N ARG A 486 -3.60 29.49 -27.18
CA ARG A 486 -2.59 28.52 -26.76
C ARG A 486 -3.25 27.38 -25.98
N PRO A 487 -2.97 26.10 -26.31
CA PRO A 487 -3.42 24.98 -25.50
C PRO A 487 -2.71 24.99 -24.14
N VAL A 488 -3.41 24.54 -23.09
CA VAL A 488 -2.89 24.54 -21.72
C VAL A 488 -3.15 23.20 -21.04
N LEU A 489 -2.11 22.63 -20.44
CA LEU A 489 -2.19 21.45 -19.57
C LEU A 489 -1.87 21.87 -18.13
N VAL A 490 -2.74 21.50 -17.17
CA VAL A 490 -2.63 21.92 -15.77
C VAL A 490 -2.50 20.71 -14.86
N GLY A 491 -1.27 20.32 -14.54
CA GLY A 491 -1.02 19.22 -13.59
C GLY A 491 -1.46 19.53 -12.16
N THR A 492 -2.16 18.60 -11.52
CA THR A 492 -2.58 18.70 -10.11
C THR A 492 -2.23 17.42 -9.34
N THR A 493 -2.06 17.53 -8.01
CA THR A 493 -1.64 16.40 -7.15
C THR A 493 -2.80 15.64 -6.50
N SER A 494 -4.04 16.12 -6.65
CA SER A 494 -5.23 15.46 -6.12
C SER A 494 -6.47 15.79 -6.94
N VAL A 495 -7.39 14.82 -7.04
CA VAL A 495 -8.70 14.96 -7.70
C VAL A 495 -9.49 16.14 -7.12
N GLU A 496 -9.44 16.33 -5.80
CA GLU A 496 -10.11 17.47 -5.13
C GLU A 496 -9.57 18.82 -5.65
N THR A 497 -8.26 18.91 -5.90
CA THR A 497 -7.64 20.12 -6.43
C THR A 497 -8.04 20.33 -7.90
N SER A 498 -8.11 19.25 -8.69
CA SER A 498 -8.60 19.30 -10.07
C SER A 498 -10.06 19.77 -10.14
N GLU A 499 -10.92 19.26 -9.26
CA GLU A 499 -12.33 19.65 -9.16
C GLU A 499 -12.50 21.10 -8.66
N LEU A 500 -11.65 21.55 -7.74
CA LEU A 500 -11.63 22.95 -7.30
C LEU A 500 -11.26 23.88 -8.47
N LEU A 501 -10.18 23.58 -9.20
CA LEU A 501 -9.76 24.34 -10.38
C LEU A 501 -10.82 24.32 -11.48
N SER A 502 -11.42 23.16 -11.75
CA SER A 502 -12.53 23.03 -12.69
C SER A 502 -13.69 23.97 -12.35
N ARG A 503 -14.15 23.99 -11.09
CA ARG A 503 -15.19 24.93 -10.65
C ARG A 503 -14.79 26.39 -10.80
N MET A 504 -13.52 26.73 -10.59
CA MET A 504 -13.01 28.09 -10.78
C MET A 504 -12.99 28.50 -12.27
N LEU A 505 -12.59 27.60 -13.16
CA LEU A 505 -12.62 27.81 -14.62
C LEU A 505 -14.05 27.92 -15.15
N GLN A 506 -14.99 27.11 -14.66
CA GLN A 506 -16.41 27.20 -15.02
C GLN A 506 -16.99 28.59 -14.69
N ARG A 507 -16.64 29.16 -13.53
CA ARG A 507 -17.08 30.51 -13.12
C ARG A 507 -16.56 31.61 -14.07
N LYS A 508 -15.41 31.38 -14.70
CA LYS A 508 -14.81 32.26 -15.71
C LYS A 508 -15.26 31.93 -17.14
N GLN A 509 -16.16 30.95 -17.32
CA GLN A 509 -16.66 30.49 -18.62
C GLN A 509 -15.55 30.01 -19.56
N ILE A 510 -14.54 29.34 -19.00
CA ILE A 510 -13.45 28.72 -19.77
C ILE A 510 -13.77 27.22 -19.93
N ASP A 511 -13.95 26.79 -21.17
CA ASP A 511 -14.15 25.38 -21.51
C ASP A 511 -12.86 24.58 -21.21
N HIS A 512 -13.01 23.45 -20.53
CA HIS A 512 -11.89 22.60 -20.12
C HIS A 512 -12.33 21.15 -19.97
N ASN A 513 -11.36 20.24 -20.03
CA ASN A 513 -11.51 18.82 -19.70
C ASN A 513 -10.76 18.50 -18.41
N VAL A 514 -11.22 17.50 -17.67
CA VAL A 514 -10.57 17.02 -16.44
C VAL A 514 -10.24 15.54 -16.60
N LEU A 515 -8.98 15.17 -16.41
CA LEU A 515 -8.49 13.80 -16.39
C LEU A 515 -8.37 13.38 -14.92
N ASN A 516 -9.03 12.29 -14.52
CA ASN A 516 -9.04 11.84 -13.13
C ASN A 516 -8.41 10.46 -12.94
N ALA A 517 -7.72 9.95 -13.96
CA ALA A 517 -7.08 8.65 -14.03
C ALA A 517 -8.02 7.47 -13.77
N LYS A 518 -9.33 7.62 -14.05
CA LYS A 518 -10.33 6.55 -13.84
C LYS A 518 -10.75 5.83 -15.12
N LEU A 519 -10.72 6.51 -16.27
CA LEU A 519 -11.23 5.99 -17.55
C LEU A 519 -10.21 6.17 -18.67
N HIS A 520 -9.17 5.34 -18.68
CA HIS A 520 -8.02 5.48 -19.57
C HIS A 520 -8.35 5.64 -21.06
N ALA A 521 -9.34 4.89 -21.58
CA ALA A 521 -9.73 4.99 -22.99
C ALA A 521 -10.34 6.36 -23.35
N ARG A 522 -11.21 6.91 -22.50
CA ARG A 522 -11.82 8.23 -22.72
C ARG A 522 -10.81 9.35 -22.51
N GLU A 523 -9.91 9.16 -21.56
CA GLU A 523 -8.82 10.09 -21.29
C GLU A 523 -7.83 10.18 -22.46
N ALA A 524 -7.55 9.06 -23.13
CA ALA A 524 -6.72 9.05 -24.33
C ALA A 524 -7.30 9.92 -25.46
N ASP A 525 -8.62 9.89 -25.66
CA ASP A 525 -9.29 10.77 -26.63
C ASP A 525 -9.17 12.25 -26.24
N ILE A 526 -9.34 12.58 -24.96
CA ILE A 526 -9.17 13.95 -24.46
C ILE A 526 -7.72 14.42 -24.64
N VAL A 527 -6.74 13.57 -24.35
CA VAL A 527 -5.31 13.89 -24.50
C VAL A 527 -4.94 14.11 -25.98
N ARG A 528 -5.50 13.32 -26.90
CA ARG A 528 -5.32 13.52 -28.35
C ARG A 528 -5.73 14.92 -28.79
N ASP A 529 -6.84 15.41 -28.24
CA ASP A 529 -7.43 16.70 -28.64
C ASP A 529 -6.87 17.87 -27.79
N ALA A 530 -6.09 17.60 -26.74
CA ALA A 530 -5.53 18.61 -25.83
C ALA A 530 -4.58 19.61 -26.50
N GLY A 531 -3.95 19.23 -27.62
CA GLY A 531 -3.07 20.11 -28.40
C GLY A 531 -3.80 21.10 -29.30
N GLN A 532 -5.13 21.04 -29.41
CA GLN A 532 -5.91 21.92 -30.28
C GLN A 532 -5.94 23.37 -29.76
N PRO A 533 -6.04 24.38 -30.65
CA PRO A 533 -5.99 25.78 -30.25
C PRO A 533 -7.05 26.16 -29.19
N GLY A 534 -6.58 26.67 -28.05
CA GLY A 534 -7.43 27.15 -26.95
C GLY A 534 -8.03 26.07 -26.05
N VAL A 535 -7.66 24.79 -26.24
CA VAL A 535 -8.11 23.71 -25.36
C VAL A 535 -7.37 23.76 -24.01
N VAL A 536 -8.13 23.62 -22.93
CA VAL A 536 -7.60 23.50 -21.56
C VAL A 536 -7.87 22.08 -21.04
N THR A 537 -6.84 21.45 -20.53
CA THR A 537 -6.92 20.11 -19.91
C THR A 537 -6.30 20.17 -18.53
N ILE A 538 -7.04 19.69 -17.52
CA ILE A 538 -6.60 19.57 -16.12
C ILE A 538 -6.24 18.13 -15.82
#